data_AF-A0A7S1X1R3-F1
#
_entry.id   AF-A0A7S1X1R3-F1
#
_cell.length_a   1.000
_cell.length_b   1.000
_cell.length_c   1.000
_cell.angle_alpha   90.00
_cell.angle_beta   90.00
_cell.angle_gamma   90.00
#
_symmetry.space_group_name_H-M   'P 1'
#
loop_
_entity.id
_entity.type
_entity.pdbx_description
1 polymer ?
#
loop_
_entity_poly.entity_id
_entity_poly.type
_entity_poly.pdbx_seq_one_letter_code
_entity_poly.pdbx_strand_id
1 'polypeptide(L)'
;ETIKAAGDFIAAGRSDGKVRVWRLMASDGLYKPLFKEDLPIDTVPITQLHLKEVSEGQEVLLVVYATGKASVGVWQLSNGKILHVWGTGSDSGGETGAERSGQLSCILSTLRVRA
;
A
#
# COMPACT_ATOMS: atom_id res chain seq x y z
N GLU A 1 15.20 -0.14 4.36
CA GLU A 1 14.41 0.27 3.17
C GLU A 1 14.02 -0.99 2.41
N THR A 2 12.85 -1.01 1.78
CA THR A 2 12.35 -2.18 1.04
C THR A 2 11.87 -1.76 -0.34
N ILE A 3 12.15 -2.55 -1.38
CA ILE A 3 11.81 -2.22 -2.76
C ILE A 3 11.13 -3.44 -3.39
N LYS A 4 10.05 -3.21 -4.15
CA LYS A 4 9.40 -4.22 -4.99
C LYS A 4 9.10 -3.65 -6.37
N ALA A 5 9.00 -4.55 -7.34
CA ALA A 5 8.56 -4.26 -8.69
C ALA A 5 7.48 -5.27 -9.11
N ALA A 6 6.51 -4.82 -9.91
CA ALA A 6 5.51 -5.65 -10.58
C ALA A 6 4.99 -4.89 -11.81
N GLY A 7 4.93 -5.57 -12.96
CA GLY A 7 4.64 -4.95 -14.25
C GLY A 7 5.48 -3.69 -14.48
N ASP A 8 4.79 -2.58 -14.79
CA ASP A 8 5.40 -1.28 -15.04
C ASP A 8 5.68 -0.48 -13.75
N PHE A 9 5.49 -1.06 -12.57
CA PHE A 9 5.56 -0.31 -11.31
C PHE A 9 6.74 -0.74 -10.44
N ILE A 10 7.37 0.25 -9.82
CA ILE A 10 8.33 0.07 -8.73
C ILE A 10 7.80 0.82 -7.51
N ALA A 11 7.91 0.22 -6.33
CA ALA A 11 7.58 0.86 -5.08
C ALA A 11 8.69 0.65 -4.04
N ALA A 12 9.07 1.73 -3.36
CA ALA A 12 10.10 1.73 -2.33
C ALA A 12 9.54 2.27 -1.02
N GLY A 13 9.56 1.44 0.01
CA GLY A 13 9.28 1.81 1.39
C GLY A 13 10.54 2.34 2.09
N ARG A 14 10.40 3.52 2.69
CA ARG A 14 11.48 4.29 3.31
C ARG A 14 11.46 4.13 4.84
N SER A 15 12.56 4.51 5.48
CA SER A 15 12.69 4.48 6.94
C SER A 15 11.86 5.55 7.65
N ASP A 16 11.42 6.60 6.94
CA ASP A 16 10.56 7.66 7.45
C ASP A 16 9.06 7.36 7.34
N GLY A 17 8.70 6.10 7.02
CA GLY A 17 7.31 5.65 6.92
C GLY A 17 6.57 6.12 5.67
N LYS A 18 7.32 6.59 4.69
CA LYS A 18 6.81 6.97 3.38
C LYS A 18 7.10 5.92 2.31
N VAL A 19 6.28 5.92 1.27
CA VAL A 19 6.47 5.06 0.09
C VAL A 19 6.54 5.92 -1.17
N ARG A 20 7.63 5.78 -1.93
CA ARG A 20 7.74 6.35 -3.27
C ARG A 20 7.34 5.27 -4.28
N VAL A 21 6.52 5.66 -5.26
CA VAL A 21 6.10 4.78 -6.35
C VAL A 21 6.52 5.40 -7.67
N TRP A 22 7.02 4.57 -8.57
CA TRP A 22 7.36 4.94 -9.94
C TRP A 22 6.61 4.05 -10.93
N ARG A 23 6.35 4.60 -12.11
CA ARG A 23 5.79 3.89 -13.26
C ARG A 23 6.71 4.02 -14.45
N LEU A 24 6.93 2.91 -15.16
CA LEU A 24 7.61 2.85 -16.44
C LEU A 24 6.73 3.51 -17.49
N MET A 25 7.25 4.51 -18.18
CA MET A 25 6.53 5.24 -19.20
C MET A 25 6.79 4.58 -20.57
N ALA A 26 5.73 4.14 -21.24
CA ALA A 26 5.85 3.52 -22.56
C ALA A 26 6.46 4.44 -23.63
N SER A 27 6.35 5.76 -23.45
CA SER A 27 6.84 6.76 -24.40
C SER A 27 8.38 6.82 -24.51
N ASP A 28 9.08 6.64 -23.40
CA ASP A 28 10.54 6.84 -23.33
C ASP A 28 11.26 5.71 -22.58
N GLY A 29 10.54 4.71 -22.04
CA GLY A 29 11.11 3.60 -21.30
C GLY A 29 11.73 4.00 -19.96
N LEU A 30 11.39 5.18 -19.41
CA LEU A 30 11.92 5.66 -18.15
C LEU A 30 10.91 5.52 -17.01
N TYR A 31 11.41 5.20 -15.82
CA TYR A 31 10.62 5.24 -14.59
C TYR A 31 10.46 6.69 -14.11
N LYS A 32 9.20 7.13 -13.96
CA LYS A 32 8.87 8.45 -13.42
C LYS A 32 8.06 8.30 -12.14
N PRO A 33 8.19 9.23 -11.18
CA PRO A 33 7.36 9.22 -9.97
C PRO A 33 5.87 9.19 -10.37
N LEU A 34 5.14 8.20 -9.87
CA LEU A 34 3.70 8.05 -10.14
C LEU A 34 2.91 9.14 -9.43
N PHE A 35 3.37 9.53 -8.24
CA PHE A 35 2.79 10.58 -7.41
C PHE A 35 3.76 11.76 -7.31
N LYS A 36 3.19 12.97 -7.21
CA LYS A 36 3.96 14.20 -6.96
C LYS A 36 4.70 14.11 -5.60
N GLU A 37 4.02 13.57 -4.59
CA GLU A 37 4.55 13.41 -3.24
C GLU A 37 4.60 11.93 -2.85
N ASP A 38 5.47 11.60 -1.88
CA ASP A 38 5.52 10.24 -1.33
C ASP A 38 4.23 9.92 -0.56
N LEU A 39 3.78 8.67 -0.65
CA LEU A 39 2.62 8.19 0.08
C LEU A 39 2.98 8.08 1.57
N PRO A 40 2.33 8.84 2.47
CA PRO A 40 2.57 8.73 3.90
C PRO A 40 1.78 7.56 4.48
N ILE A 41 2.47 6.61 5.13
CA ILE A 41 1.83 5.48 5.81
C ILE A 41 1.90 5.67 7.31
N ASP A 42 3.11 5.98 7.78
CA ASP A 42 3.39 6.21 9.18
C ASP A 42 4.64 7.10 9.32
N THR A 43 5.14 7.21 10.53
CA THR A 43 6.37 7.91 10.93
C THR A 43 7.52 6.93 11.22
N VAL A 44 7.27 5.64 11.05
CA VAL A 44 8.22 4.55 11.33
C VAL A 44 8.60 3.80 10.05
N PRO A 45 9.73 3.08 10.01
CA PRO A 45 10.16 2.35 8.82
C PRO A 45 9.10 1.40 8.25
N ILE A 46 8.95 1.44 6.92
CA ILE A 46 8.17 0.44 6.20
C ILE A 46 8.90 -0.90 6.27
N THR A 47 8.22 -1.93 6.78
CA THR A 47 8.82 -3.26 6.98
C THR A 47 8.47 -4.22 5.86
N GLN A 48 7.26 -4.11 5.30
CA GLN A 48 6.85 -4.93 4.17
C GLN A 48 6.10 -4.12 3.13
N LEU A 49 6.35 -4.49 1.88
CA LEU A 49 5.73 -3.93 0.70
C LEU A 49 5.40 -5.08 -0.24
N HIS A 50 4.20 -5.07 -0.79
CA HIS A 50 3.75 -6.02 -1.80
C HIS A 50 3.08 -5.27 -2.94
N LEU A 51 3.47 -5.62 -4.16
CA LEU A 51 2.75 -5.23 -5.37
C LEU A 51 2.02 -6.46 -5.87
N LYS A 52 0.71 -6.35 -6.05
CA LYS A 52 -0.15 -7.44 -6.48
C LYS A 52 -0.94 -7.02 -7.70
N GLU A 53 -0.73 -7.73 -8.79
CA GLU A 53 -1.57 -7.63 -9.97
C GLU A 53 -2.91 -8.33 -9.67
N VAL A 54 -4.02 -7.62 -9.87
CA VAL A 54 -5.38 -8.11 -9.64
C VAL A 54 -6.08 -8.18 -10.99
N SER A 55 -6.35 -9.43 -11.42
CA SER A 55 -7.02 -9.86 -12.67
C SER A 55 -6.37 -9.46 -14.01
N GLU A 56 -6.88 -10.06 -15.10
CA GLU A 56 -6.40 -10.03 -16.50
C GLU A 56 -6.41 -8.64 -17.18
N GLY A 57 -6.20 -7.53 -16.46
CA GLY A 57 -6.54 -6.20 -16.97
C GLY A 57 -5.74 -5.00 -16.44
N GLN A 58 -4.51 -5.18 -15.93
CA GLN A 58 -3.58 -4.09 -15.56
C GLN A 58 -3.84 -3.36 -14.23
N GLU A 59 -4.68 -3.86 -13.33
CA GLU A 59 -4.79 -3.26 -12.00
C GLU A 59 -3.71 -3.76 -11.06
N VAL A 60 -2.83 -2.86 -10.62
CA VAL A 60 -1.80 -3.16 -9.64
C VAL A 60 -2.18 -2.54 -8.30
N LEU A 61 -2.30 -3.38 -7.29
CA LEU A 61 -2.48 -2.97 -5.90
C LEU A 61 -1.13 -2.90 -5.19
N LEU A 62 -0.91 -1.80 -4.49
CA LEU A 62 0.19 -1.66 -3.55
C LEU A 62 -0.35 -1.90 -2.14
N VAL A 63 0.21 -2.88 -1.44
CA VAL A 63 -0.08 -3.17 -0.03
C VAL A 63 1.17 -2.91 0.78
N VAL A 64 1.05 -2.05 1.79
CA VAL A 64 2.18 -1.62 2.63
C VAL A 64 1.84 -1.92 4.08
N TYR A 65 2.81 -2.49 4.79
CA TYR A 65 2.73 -2.75 6.22
C TYR A 65 3.82 -1.97 6.96
N ALA A 66 3.41 -1.20 7.96
CA ALA A 66 4.28 -0.51 8.90
C ALA A 66 4.05 -1.07 10.30
N THR A 67 5.12 -1.54 10.96
CA THR A 67 5.02 -2.25 12.25
C THR A 67 4.66 -1.36 13.42
N GLY A 68 5.05 -0.08 13.41
CA GLY A 68 4.95 0.79 14.59
C GLY A 68 3.52 0.96 15.10
N LYS A 69 2.59 1.38 14.24
CA LYS A 69 1.18 1.53 14.60
C LYS A 69 0.28 0.43 14.02
N ALA A 70 0.88 -0.71 13.67
CA ALA A 70 0.23 -1.79 12.92
C ALA A 70 -0.58 -1.24 11.72
N SER A 71 0.02 -0.28 11.01
CA SER A 71 -0.65 0.41 9.92
C SER A 71 -0.53 -0.40 8.64
N VAL A 72 -1.66 -0.57 7.96
CA VAL A 72 -1.74 -1.21 6.65
C VAL A 72 -2.36 -0.21 5.70
N GLY A 73 -1.70 0.09 4.61
CA GLY A 73 -2.34 0.86 3.55
C GLY A 73 -2.41 0.07 2.26
N VAL A 74 -3.45 0.37 1.49
CA VAL A 74 -3.75 -0.26 0.21
C VAL A 74 -4.10 0.83 -0.80
N TRP A 75 -3.34 0.85 -1.90
CA TRP A 75 -3.53 1.79 -3.00
C TRP A 75 -3.80 1.04 -4.29
N GLN A 76 -4.66 1.62 -5.10
CA GLN A 76 -4.84 1.25 -6.49
C GLN A 76 -3.91 2.13 -7.33
N LEU A 77 -2.89 1.53 -7.96
CA LEU A 77 -1.87 2.28 -8.69
C LEU A 77 -2.35 2.74 -10.08
N SER A 78 -3.37 2.11 -10.65
CA SER A 78 -3.91 2.46 -11.97
C SER A 78 -4.50 3.87 -12.01
N ASN A 79 -5.19 4.29 -10.94
CA ASN A 79 -5.81 5.61 -10.79
C ASN A 79 -5.18 6.45 -9.68
N GLY A 80 -4.18 5.91 -8.97
CA GLY A 80 -3.52 6.57 -7.86
C GLY A 80 -4.41 6.77 -6.62
N LYS A 81 -5.57 6.09 -6.55
CA LYS A 81 -6.53 6.27 -5.46
C LYS A 81 -6.10 5.44 -4.26
N ILE A 82 -6.20 6.06 -3.08
CA ILE A 82 -6.10 5.35 -1.80
C ILE A 82 -7.39 4.55 -1.62
N LEU A 83 -7.29 3.23 -1.53
CA LEU A 83 -8.45 2.38 -1.26
C LEU A 83 -8.74 2.37 0.23
N HIS A 84 -7.73 2.04 1.03
CA HIS A 84 -7.85 1.96 2.48
C HIS A 84 -6.51 2.26 3.16
N VAL A 85 -6.58 2.90 4.33
CA VAL A 85 -5.48 2.96 5.28
C VAL A 85 -6.06 2.59 6.64
N TRP A 86 -5.54 1.53 7.21
CA TRP A 86 -5.80 1.10 8.58
C TRP A 86 -4.57 1.44 9.42
N GLY A 87 -4.79 1.81 10.66
CA GLY A 87 -3.75 1.98 11.66
C GLY A 87 -4.39 2.09 13.02
N THR A 88 -3.72 1.59 14.05
CA THR A 88 -4.18 1.78 15.44
C THR A 88 -3.76 3.18 15.87
N GLY A 89 -4.38 4.19 15.28
CA GLY A 89 -4.35 5.53 15.86
C GLY A 89 -5.21 5.47 17.11
N SER A 90 -4.61 5.69 18.27
CA SER A 90 -5.37 6.08 19.46
C SER A 90 -6.33 7.19 19.07
N ASP A 91 -7.59 6.99 19.41
CA ASP A 91 -8.66 7.95 19.23
C ASP A 91 -8.23 9.36 19.63
N SER A 92 -8.43 10.30 18.70
CA SER A 92 -8.89 11.62 19.09
C SER A 92 -9.95 12.07 18.10
N GLY A 93 -11.18 11.60 18.35
CA GLY A 93 -12.44 12.32 18.14
C GLY A 93 -12.86 12.60 16.70
N GLY A 94 -13.78 11.79 16.18
CA GLY A 94 -14.50 12.09 14.94
C GLY A 94 -15.44 10.96 14.56
N GLU A 95 -16.50 10.78 15.35
CA GLU A 95 -17.60 9.86 15.04
C GLU A 95 -18.16 10.14 13.63
N THR A 96 -18.14 9.13 12.77
CA THR A 96 -19.32 8.77 11.95
C THR A 96 -19.37 7.26 11.88
N GLY A 97 -20.40 6.70 12.51
CA GLY A 97 -20.51 5.29 12.82
C GLY A 97 -20.59 4.38 11.59
N ALA A 98 -19.96 3.22 11.72
CA ALA A 98 -20.54 1.94 11.35
C ALA A 98 -19.76 0.85 12.09
N GLU A 99 -20.47 0.21 13.02
CA GLU A 99 -20.22 -1.13 13.56
C GLU A 99 -19.38 -2.04 12.64
N ARG A 100 -18.28 -2.57 13.18
CA ARG A 100 -18.10 -4.02 13.42
C ARG A 100 -16.73 -4.31 14.01
N SER A 101 -16.68 -4.20 15.34
CA SER A 101 -15.75 -4.99 16.17
C SER A 101 -16.08 -6.47 15.94
N GLY A 102 -15.23 -7.20 15.21
CA GLY A 102 -15.49 -8.61 14.92
C GLY A 102 -14.81 -9.21 13.68
N GLN A 103 -13.94 -8.48 12.97
CA GLN A 103 -13.35 -8.99 11.73
C GLN A 103 -11.84 -8.73 11.59
N LEU A 104 -11.09 -8.87 12.69
CA LEU A 104 -9.62 -8.76 12.67
C LEU A 104 -8.88 -10.12 12.60
N SER A 105 -9.58 -11.25 12.47
CA SER A 105 -8.92 -12.57 12.29
C SER A 105 -9.06 -13.22 10.90
N CYS A 106 -9.93 -12.70 10.01
CA CYS A 106 -10.29 -13.44 8.78
C CYS A 106 -9.64 -12.97 7.47
N ILE A 107 -8.86 -11.88 7.46
CA ILE A 107 -8.29 -11.36 6.19
C ILE A 107 -6.79 -11.69 6.05
N LEU A 108 -6.10 -12.06 7.13
CA LEU A 108 -4.73 -12.59 7.08
C LEU A 108 -4.66 -14.10 6.77
N SER A 109 -5.79 -14.80 6.75
CA SER A 109 -5.84 -16.27 6.59
C SER A 109 -6.19 -16.75 5.17
N THR A 110 -6.44 -15.85 4.21
CA THR A 110 -6.82 -16.23 2.83
C THR A 110 -5.81 -15.84 1.76
N LEU A 111 -4.58 -15.44 2.12
CA LEU A 111 -3.45 -15.49 1.19
C LEU A 111 -2.79 -16.88 1.25
N ARG A 112 -3.58 -17.94 0.99
CA ARG A 112 -2.99 -19.25 0.70
C ARG A 112 -2.37 -19.18 -0.68
N VAL A 113 -1.06 -18.98 -0.69
CA VAL A 113 -0.17 -19.38 -1.78
C VAL A 113 -0.51 -20.84 -2.10
N ARG A 114 -1.15 -21.09 -3.25
CA ARG A 114 -1.03 -22.40 -3.90
C ARG A 114 0.12 -22.27 -4.89
N ALA A 115 1.14 -23.09 -4.63
CA ALA A 115 2.19 -23.39 -5.58
C ALA A 115 1.62 -24.05 -6.84
#